data_AF-A0ABC9Y0M1-F1
#
_entry.id   AF-A0ABC9Y0M1-F1
#
_cell.length_a   1.000
_cell.length_b   1.000
_cell.length_c   1.000
_cell.angle_alpha   90.00
_cell.angle_beta   90.00
_cell.angle_gamma   90.00
#
_symmetry.space_group_name_H-M   'P 1'
#
loop_
_entity.id
_entity.type
_entity.pdbx_description
1 polymer ?
#
loop_
_entity_poly.entity_id
_entity_poly.type
_entity_poly.pdbx_seq_one_letter_code
_entity_poly.pdbx_strand_id
1 'polypeptide(L)'
;MEAPENGQVGIRASPLKKVAGSVAQLKCIYTNAHSMGNKQEEPEAITHMENYDIVAITETWWDDSHNWSAAMDGYKLFRRDRQGRRGGGVALYVKECFDCLELNDGDDRVECLWKGRKEDPGNYRPVSLTSVPGKVMEQIILSAIKQHVQDNQVIRPSQHGFMKGRSYLTNLIFYDKVTCLVDEGNAVDVVYLDFNKAFDTVSHSILPEKLAAHDLDGHMLRWVKNWLDGQAQRIVVNGVKSSWQPVTSGVLQGSVLG
;
A
#
# COMPACT_ATOMS: atom_id res chain seq x y z
N MET A 1 29.51 -27.48 54.79
CA MET A 1 28.16 -27.54 54.20
C MET A 1 27.66 -26.09 54.21
N GLU A 2 27.92 -25.30 53.17
CA GLU A 2 27.13 -25.23 51.91
C GLU A 2 25.63 -25.06 52.23
N ALA A 3 24.90 -24.01 51.82
CA ALA A 3 25.02 -23.14 50.65
C ALA A 3 24.47 -21.69 50.91
N PRO A 4 24.75 -20.71 50.03
CA PRO A 4 24.25 -19.34 50.10
C PRO A 4 23.01 -19.12 49.20
N GLU A 5 22.04 -18.29 49.62
CA GLU A 5 20.97 -17.78 48.74
C GLU A 5 21.11 -16.27 48.45
N ASN A 6 21.55 -16.06 47.21
CA ASN A 6 21.50 -14.93 46.28
C ASN A 6 20.65 -13.69 46.63
N GLY A 7 21.34 -12.54 46.55
CA GLY A 7 20.79 -11.20 46.58
C GLY A 7 19.93 -10.83 45.37
N GLN A 8 18.89 -10.04 45.65
CA GLN A 8 18.08 -9.34 44.68
C GLN A 8 18.86 -8.15 44.11
N VAL A 9 19.32 -8.26 42.87
CA VAL A 9 19.78 -7.12 42.08
C VAL A 9 18.57 -6.49 41.41
N GLY A 10 18.13 -5.35 41.95
CA GLY A 10 17.11 -4.52 41.33
C GLY A 10 17.64 -3.89 40.04
N ILE A 11 17.18 -4.38 38.89
CA ILE A 11 17.45 -3.76 37.60
C ILE A 11 16.50 -2.57 37.44
N ARG A 12 17.02 -1.36 37.71
CA ARG A 12 16.39 -0.11 37.26
C ARG A 12 16.31 -0.13 35.73
N ALA A 13 15.11 -0.22 35.19
CA ALA A 13 14.88 -0.02 33.76
C ALA A 13 15.18 1.43 33.39
N SER A 14 16.28 1.65 32.67
CA SER A 14 16.59 2.89 31.99
C SER A 14 15.51 3.14 30.92
N PRO A 15 15.01 4.39 30.73
CA PRO A 15 14.11 4.66 29.63
C PRO A 15 14.84 4.41 28.31
N LEU A 16 14.29 3.51 27.50
CA LEU A 16 14.71 3.26 26.13
C LEU A 16 14.70 4.60 25.38
N LYS A 17 15.89 5.12 25.07
CA LYS A 17 16.04 6.20 24.10
C LYS A 17 15.42 5.69 22.80
N LYS A 18 14.30 6.28 22.41
CA LYS A 18 13.78 6.22 21.04
C LYS A 18 14.91 6.72 20.14
N VAL A 19 15.62 5.81 19.48
CA VAL A 19 16.46 6.17 18.35
C VAL A 19 15.47 6.57 17.27
N ALA A 20 15.26 7.86 17.10
CA ALA A 20 14.66 8.41 15.90
C ALA A 20 15.64 8.09 14.77
N GLY A 21 15.47 6.93 14.14
CA GLY A 21 16.09 6.68 12.85
C GLY A 21 15.60 7.79 11.92
N SER A 22 16.52 8.58 11.38
CA SER A 22 16.15 9.50 10.30
C SER A 22 15.46 8.67 9.24
N VAL A 23 14.21 8.97 8.92
CA VAL A 23 13.57 8.40 7.74
C VAL A 23 14.47 8.85 6.58
N ALA A 24 15.24 7.92 6.02
CA ALA A 24 16.12 8.23 4.90
C ALA A 24 15.22 8.74 3.77
N GLN A 25 15.28 10.04 3.52
CA GLN A 25 14.44 10.69 2.52
C GLN A 25 15.01 10.32 1.15
N LEU A 26 14.24 9.55 0.38
CA LEU A 26 14.60 9.20 -1.00
C LEU A 26 14.60 10.44 -1.88
N LYS A 27 15.70 10.69 -2.58
CA LYS A 27 15.82 11.75 -3.58
C LYS A 27 15.43 11.17 -4.94
N CYS A 28 14.28 11.57 -5.49
CA CYS A 28 13.79 11.06 -6.77
C CYS A 28 13.72 12.16 -7.84
N ILE A 29 13.87 11.78 -9.10
CA ILE A 29 13.61 12.64 -10.25
C ILE A 29 12.73 11.91 -11.28
N TYR A 30 11.84 12.66 -11.93
CA TYR A 30 10.99 12.18 -13.01
C TYR A 30 11.17 13.10 -14.23
N THR A 31 11.34 12.53 -15.41
CA THR A 31 11.44 13.30 -16.65
C THR A 31 10.79 12.56 -17.83
N ASN A 32 10.22 13.33 -18.76
CA ASN A 32 9.75 12.81 -20.04
C ASN A 32 10.82 13.14 -21.10
N ALA A 33 11.48 12.12 -21.66
CA ALA A 33 12.63 12.32 -22.54
C ALA A 33 12.26 12.62 -23.99
N HIS A 34 11.06 12.18 -24.41
CA HIS A 34 10.56 12.30 -25.78
C HIS A 34 11.62 11.83 -26.81
N SER A 35 12.14 10.61 -26.61
CA SER A 35 13.33 9.97 -27.21
C SER A 35 14.62 10.11 -26.41
N MET A 36 15.16 8.96 -25.98
CA MET A 36 16.45 8.83 -25.28
C MET A 36 17.64 8.57 -26.21
N GLY A 37 17.43 8.34 -27.51
CA GLY A 37 18.47 7.84 -28.43
C GLY A 37 19.77 8.65 -28.45
N ASN A 38 19.68 9.99 -28.53
CA ASN A 38 20.86 10.87 -28.59
C ASN A 38 21.06 11.70 -27.31
N LYS A 39 20.30 11.40 -26.25
CA LYS A 39 20.23 12.25 -25.04
C LYS A 39 20.66 11.53 -23.77
N GLN A 40 21.28 10.36 -23.86
CA GLN A 40 21.63 9.55 -22.68
C GLN A 40 22.63 10.24 -21.73
N GLU A 41 23.54 11.06 -22.26
CA GLU A 41 24.56 11.74 -21.46
C GLU A 41 23.99 12.81 -20.52
N GLU A 42 22.86 13.44 -20.87
CA GLU A 42 22.22 14.49 -20.06
C GLU A 42 21.63 13.98 -18.73
N PRO A 43 20.73 12.96 -18.71
CA PRO A 43 20.20 12.41 -17.47
C PRO A 43 21.26 11.67 -16.67
N GLU A 44 22.28 11.08 -17.30
CA GLU A 44 23.45 10.51 -16.59
C GLU A 44 24.20 11.58 -15.80
N ALA A 45 24.56 12.69 -16.46
CA ALA A 45 25.26 13.79 -15.81
C ALA A 45 24.44 14.40 -14.66
N ILE A 46 23.14 14.64 -14.87
CA ILE A 46 22.24 15.16 -13.83
C ILE A 46 22.13 14.19 -12.64
N THR A 47 22.02 12.90 -12.93
CA THR A 47 21.91 11.85 -11.90
C THR A 47 23.17 11.76 -11.04
N HIS A 48 24.36 11.84 -11.65
CA HIS A 48 25.62 11.83 -10.93
C HIS A 48 25.89 13.15 -10.18
N MET A 49 25.53 14.30 -10.74
CA MET A 49 25.74 15.61 -10.10
C MET A 49 24.83 15.80 -8.87
N GLU A 50 23.57 15.39 -8.98
CA GLU A 50 22.57 15.61 -7.94
C GLU A 50 22.42 14.40 -6.99
N ASN A 51 23.02 13.25 -7.31
CA ASN A 51 22.98 12.03 -6.50
C ASN A 51 21.54 11.59 -6.16
N TYR A 52 20.71 11.39 -7.18
CA TYR A 52 19.34 10.88 -7.02
C TYR A 52 19.34 9.39 -6.65
N ASP A 53 18.46 8.95 -5.76
CA ASP A 53 18.28 7.54 -5.42
C ASP A 53 17.49 6.78 -6.52
N ILE A 54 16.56 7.48 -7.17
CA ILE A 54 15.63 6.93 -8.17
C ILE A 54 15.44 7.95 -9.31
N VAL A 55 15.57 7.50 -10.56
CA VAL A 55 15.34 8.30 -11.77
C VAL A 55 14.29 7.60 -12.62
N ALA A 56 13.14 8.24 -12.83
CA ALA A 56 12.08 7.74 -13.68
C ALA A 56 12.05 8.51 -15.01
N ILE A 57 12.03 7.79 -16.12
CA ILE A 57 12.01 8.34 -17.47
C ILE A 57 10.85 7.75 -18.25
N THR A 58 10.02 8.59 -18.86
CA THR A 58 8.94 8.17 -19.78
C THR A 58 9.21 8.64 -21.20
N GLU A 59 8.56 8.01 -22.18
CA GLU A 59 8.80 8.28 -23.62
C GLU A 59 10.26 8.02 -24.01
N THR A 60 10.82 6.89 -23.55
CA THR A 60 12.22 6.52 -23.81
C THR A 60 12.47 6.23 -25.27
N TRP A 61 11.48 5.64 -25.96
CA TRP A 61 11.54 5.21 -27.35
C TRP A 61 12.67 4.21 -27.63
N TRP A 62 13.09 3.44 -26.63
CA TRP A 62 14.04 2.35 -26.81
C TRP A 62 13.38 1.14 -27.47
N ASP A 63 14.22 0.36 -28.14
CA ASP A 63 13.90 -0.97 -28.66
C ASP A 63 14.98 -1.99 -28.21
N ASP A 64 14.80 -3.25 -28.59
CA ASP A 64 15.72 -4.34 -28.24
C ASP A 64 17.12 -4.18 -28.88
N SER A 65 17.32 -3.24 -29.80
CA SER A 65 18.59 -3.05 -30.52
C SER A 65 19.59 -2.13 -29.78
N HIS A 66 19.17 -1.43 -28.72
CA HIS A 66 19.97 -0.43 -27.98
C HIS A 66 20.35 -0.86 -26.55
N ASN A 67 20.54 -2.16 -26.30
CA ASN A 67 20.64 -2.69 -24.93
C ASN A 67 21.90 -2.22 -24.15
N TRP A 68 22.97 -1.82 -24.84
CA TRP A 68 24.26 -1.48 -24.22
C TRP A 68 24.39 -0.01 -23.79
N SER A 69 23.62 0.91 -24.39
CA SER A 69 23.79 2.35 -24.15
C SER A 69 22.95 2.86 -22.98
N ALA A 70 22.03 2.04 -22.45
CA ALA A 70 21.09 2.44 -21.42
C ALA A 70 21.56 2.19 -19.97
N ALA A 71 22.77 1.65 -19.75
CA ALA A 71 23.24 1.36 -18.40
C ALA A 71 23.92 2.59 -17.76
N MET A 72 23.40 3.06 -16.62
CA MET A 72 24.04 4.10 -15.81
C MET A 72 24.85 3.45 -14.68
N ASP A 73 26.10 3.88 -14.49
CA ASP A 73 26.99 3.27 -13.50
C ASP A 73 26.48 3.45 -12.06
N GLY A 74 26.44 2.35 -11.29
CA GLY A 74 25.89 2.32 -9.94
C GLY A 74 24.35 2.35 -9.85
N TYR A 75 23.64 2.19 -10.97
CA TYR A 75 22.19 2.06 -11.02
C TYR A 75 21.74 0.77 -11.72
N LYS A 76 20.76 0.12 -11.11
CA LYS A 76 19.98 -0.95 -11.73
C LYS A 76 18.86 -0.35 -12.58
N LEU A 77 18.88 -0.63 -13.89
CA LEU A 77 17.84 -0.26 -14.85
C LEU A 77 16.70 -1.28 -14.83
N PHE A 78 15.47 -0.76 -14.76
CA PHE A 78 14.23 -1.49 -15.04
C PHE A 78 13.52 -0.78 -16.18
N ARG A 79 13.16 -1.48 -17.25
CA ARG A 79 12.56 -0.84 -18.43
C ARG A 79 11.41 -1.67 -19.00
N ARG A 80 10.43 -0.98 -19.56
CA ARG A 80 9.33 -1.57 -20.33
C ARG A 80 9.23 -0.84 -21.66
N ASP A 81 9.74 -1.49 -22.70
CA ASP A 81 9.77 -0.94 -24.05
C ASP A 81 8.49 -1.30 -24.81
N ARG A 82 8.13 -0.47 -25.78
CA ARG A 82 6.94 -0.66 -26.58
C ARG A 82 7.27 -1.32 -27.91
N GLN A 83 6.71 -2.50 -28.16
CA GLN A 83 6.91 -3.23 -29.41
C GLN A 83 5.91 -2.78 -30.50
N GLY A 84 6.41 -2.45 -31.69
CA GLY A 84 5.58 -2.28 -32.89
C GLY A 84 4.84 -0.95 -33.07
N ARG A 85 5.16 0.12 -32.32
CA ARG A 85 4.66 1.49 -32.55
C ARG A 85 5.77 2.52 -32.36
N ARG A 86 5.63 3.70 -32.98
CA ARG A 86 6.55 4.83 -32.80
C ARG A 86 6.18 5.58 -31.52
N GLY A 87 7.09 5.64 -30.55
CA GLY A 87 6.92 6.36 -29.29
C GLY A 87 6.32 5.55 -28.13
N GLY A 88 6.55 6.01 -26.90
CA GLY A 88 6.25 5.31 -25.65
C GLY A 88 7.48 4.65 -25.00
N GLY A 89 7.23 3.91 -23.93
CA GLY A 89 8.26 3.21 -23.15
C GLY A 89 8.64 3.94 -21.87
N VAL A 90 8.96 3.16 -20.84
CA VAL A 90 9.28 3.65 -19.49
C VAL A 90 10.57 3.00 -19.01
N ALA A 91 11.42 3.79 -18.36
CA ALA A 91 12.62 3.35 -17.69
C ALA A 91 12.68 3.88 -16.27
N LEU A 92 13.22 3.08 -15.37
CA LEU A 92 13.44 3.41 -13.98
C LEU A 92 14.84 2.97 -13.59
N TYR A 93 15.70 3.93 -13.30
CA TYR A 93 17.03 3.69 -12.73
C TYR A 93 16.95 3.80 -11.23
N VAL A 94 17.50 2.81 -10.53
CA VAL A 94 17.60 2.85 -9.08
C VAL A 94 18.97 2.44 -8.62
N LYS A 95 19.52 3.22 -7.71
CA LYS A 95 20.86 3.01 -7.16
C LYS A 95 21.03 1.59 -6.63
N GLU A 96 22.14 0.95 -6.96
CA GLU A 96 22.41 -0.47 -6.66
C GLU A 96 22.40 -0.82 -5.17
N CYS A 97 22.58 0.18 -4.30
CA CYS A 97 22.48 0.00 -2.85
C CYS A 97 21.05 -0.35 -2.37
N PHE A 98 20.05 -0.28 -3.26
CA PHE A 98 18.68 -0.67 -2.95
C PHE A 98 18.34 -2.04 -3.55
N ASP A 99 17.87 -2.94 -2.71
CA ASP A 99 17.27 -4.21 -3.13
C ASP A 99 15.84 -3.98 -3.59
N CYS A 100 15.55 -4.43 -4.82
CA CYS A 100 14.35 -4.03 -5.54
C CYS A 100 13.75 -5.17 -6.34
N LEU A 101 12.43 -5.34 -6.22
CA LEU A 101 11.64 -6.32 -6.96
C LEU A 101 10.77 -5.62 -8.01
N GLU A 102 10.78 -6.14 -9.23
CA GLU A 102 9.83 -5.77 -10.29
C GLU A 102 8.54 -6.57 -10.13
N LEU A 103 7.39 -5.90 -10.10
CA LEU A 103 6.08 -6.57 -10.07
C LEU A 103 5.45 -6.51 -11.47
N ASN A 104 5.13 -7.68 -12.02
CA ASN A 104 4.40 -7.82 -13.28
C ASN A 104 2.91 -8.02 -13.02
N ASP A 105 2.07 -7.13 -13.54
CA ASP A 105 0.60 -7.21 -13.42
C ASP A 105 -0.07 -7.96 -14.60
N GLY A 106 0.73 -8.46 -15.55
CA GLY A 106 0.24 -9.26 -16.69
C GLY A 106 -0.58 -8.49 -17.74
N ASP A 107 -0.79 -7.17 -17.56
CA ASP A 107 -1.43 -6.31 -18.56
C ASP A 107 -0.36 -5.64 -19.45
N ASP A 108 -0.25 -6.11 -20.70
CA ASP A 108 0.65 -5.57 -21.72
C ASP A 108 0.15 -4.28 -22.38
N ARG A 109 -1.04 -3.79 -22.01
CA ARG A 109 -1.60 -2.54 -22.55
C ARG A 109 -1.13 -1.30 -21.79
N VAL A 110 -0.63 -1.46 -20.57
CA VAL A 110 -0.25 -0.35 -19.69
C VAL A 110 1.26 -0.39 -19.41
N GLU A 111 1.92 0.75 -19.62
CA GLU A 111 3.34 0.94 -19.35
C GLU A 111 3.56 1.29 -17.87
N CYS A 112 3.48 0.27 -17.01
CA CYS A 112 3.70 0.41 -15.57
C CYS A 112 4.98 -0.29 -15.12
N LEU A 113 5.71 0.33 -14.19
CA LEU A 113 6.82 -0.30 -13.49
C LEU A 113 6.66 -0.10 -11.98
N TRP A 114 6.53 -1.21 -11.26
CA TRP A 114 6.30 -1.21 -9.82
C TRP A 114 7.56 -1.66 -9.09
N LYS A 115 7.84 -1.00 -7.97
CA LYS A 115 9.07 -1.25 -7.23
C LYS A 115 8.87 -1.09 -5.72
N GLY A 116 9.32 -2.07 -4.96
CA GLY A 116 9.35 -2.05 -3.50
C GLY A 116 10.68 -2.57 -2.95
N ARG A 117 11.00 -2.18 -1.71
CA ARG A 117 12.14 -2.73 -0.94
C ARG A 117 11.71 -4.03 -0.26
N LYS A 118 12.47 -5.10 -0.42
CA LYS A 118 12.12 -6.44 0.10
C LYS A 118 12.36 -6.55 1.61
N GLU A 119 13.30 -5.76 2.12
CA GLU A 119 13.74 -5.75 3.52
C GLU A 119 12.80 -4.94 4.40
N ASP A 120 11.94 -4.11 3.81
CA ASP A 120 10.94 -3.34 4.53
C ASP A 120 9.68 -4.19 4.74
N PRO A 121 9.41 -4.68 5.98
CA PRO A 121 8.20 -5.42 6.28
C PRO A 121 6.94 -4.60 5.98
N GLY A 122 7.07 -3.27 5.94
CA GLY A 122 5.98 -2.36 5.65
C GLY A 122 5.44 -2.43 4.23
N ASN A 123 6.17 -3.02 3.27
CA ASN A 123 5.72 -3.23 1.90
C ASN A 123 4.84 -4.47 1.72
N TYR A 124 4.74 -5.32 2.74
CA TYR A 124 3.91 -6.51 2.71
C TYR A 124 2.56 -6.23 3.38
N ARG A 125 1.50 -6.78 2.80
CA ARG A 125 0.19 -6.82 3.43
C ARG A 125 -0.03 -8.18 4.09
N PRO A 126 -0.23 -8.24 5.41
CA PRO A 126 -0.54 -9.50 6.06
C PRO A 126 -1.91 -10.01 5.59
N VAL A 127 -2.01 -11.29 5.24
CA VAL A 127 -3.30 -11.93 4.92
C VAL A 127 -3.63 -12.92 6.02
N SER A 128 -4.81 -12.74 6.61
CA SER A 128 -5.32 -13.56 7.71
C SER A 128 -6.32 -14.57 7.17
N LEU A 129 -6.09 -15.85 7.47
CA LEU A 129 -7.03 -16.92 7.15
C LEU A 129 -7.89 -17.21 8.39
N THR A 130 -9.14 -16.74 8.36
CA THR A 130 -10.11 -17.09 9.41
C THR A 130 -10.61 -18.53 9.24
N SER A 131 -11.02 -19.14 10.36
CA SER A 131 -11.55 -20.50 10.37
C SER A 131 -12.86 -20.59 9.56
N VAL A 132 -13.20 -21.78 9.05
CA VAL A 132 -14.45 -21.97 8.29
C VAL A 132 -15.69 -21.55 9.10
N PRO A 133 -15.86 -21.93 10.38
CA PRO A 133 -16.98 -21.43 11.19
C PRO A 133 -16.95 -19.91 11.37
N GLY A 134 -15.76 -19.32 11.51
CA GLY A 134 -15.58 -17.87 11.56
C GLY A 134 -16.11 -17.18 10.31
N LYS A 135 -15.69 -17.65 9.13
CA LYS A 135 -16.17 -17.12 7.84
C LYS A 135 -17.68 -17.20 7.69
N VAL A 136 -18.30 -18.30 8.12
CA VAL A 136 -19.76 -18.46 8.07
C VAL A 136 -20.44 -17.40 8.95
N MET A 137 -19.96 -17.22 10.19
CA MET A 137 -20.49 -16.21 11.09
C MET A 137 -20.28 -14.79 10.55
N GLU A 138 -19.09 -14.49 10.03
CA GLU A 138 -18.79 -13.21 9.39
C GLU A 138 -19.74 -12.91 8.22
N GLN A 139 -20.07 -13.91 7.38
CA GLN A 139 -21.03 -13.73 6.27
C GLN A 139 -22.44 -13.37 6.75
N ILE A 140 -22.90 -14.00 7.84
CA ILE A 140 -24.22 -13.71 8.42
C ILE A 140 -24.24 -12.27 8.95
N ILE A 141 -23.23 -11.90 9.73
CA ILE A 141 -23.12 -10.55 10.30
C ILE A 141 -22.96 -9.50 9.20
N LEU A 142 -22.13 -9.76 8.20
CA LEU A 142 -21.93 -8.87 7.05
C LEU A 142 -23.24 -8.63 6.30
N SER A 143 -24.07 -9.67 6.14
CA SER A 143 -25.36 -9.56 5.46
C SER A 143 -26.32 -8.65 6.23
N ALA A 144 -26.38 -8.80 7.56
CA ALA A 144 -27.19 -7.95 8.42
C ALA A 144 -26.72 -6.47 8.42
N ILE A 145 -25.40 -6.24 8.51
CA ILE A 145 -24.82 -4.89 8.45
C ILE A 145 -25.08 -4.24 7.09
N LYS A 146 -24.89 -4.99 5.99
CA LYS A 146 -25.14 -4.47 4.63
C LYS A 146 -26.58 -4.03 4.45
N GLN A 147 -27.53 -4.82 4.96
CA GLN A 147 -28.94 -4.48 4.90
C GLN A 147 -29.23 -3.21 5.70
N HIS A 148 -28.75 -3.12 6.94
CA HIS A 148 -28.90 -1.93 7.79
C HIS A 148 -28.34 -0.66 7.13
N VAL A 149 -27.16 -0.75 6.53
CA VAL A 149 -26.49 0.36 5.83
C VAL A 149 -27.29 0.82 4.60
N GLN A 150 -27.94 -0.11 3.89
CA GLN A 150 -28.80 0.21 2.75
C GLN A 150 -30.11 0.87 3.19
N ASP A 151 -30.78 0.30 4.18
CA ASP A 151 -32.09 0.76 4.65
C ASP A 151 -32.01 2.17 5.26
N ASN A 152 -30.92 2.46 5.98
CA ASN A 152 -30.69 3.75 6.64
C ASN A 152 -29.88 4.75 5.81
N GLN A 153 -29.57 4.43 4.54
CA GLN A 153 -28.76 5.26 3.64
C GLN A 153 -27.46 5.80 4.27
N VAL A 154 -26.80 5.00 5.10
CA VAL A 154 -25.61 5.41 5.86
C VAL A 154 -24.45 5.77 4.91
N ILE A 155 -24.36 5.07 3.78
CA ILE A 155 -23.32 5.28 2.76
C ILE A 155 -23.82 6.20 1.65
N ARG A 156 -23.01 7.21 1.33
CA ARG A 156 -23.30 8.16 0.24
C ARG A 156 -23.39 7.47 -1.14
N PRO A 157 -24.24 7.97 -2.05
CA PRO A 157 -24.34 7.43 -3.42
C PRO A 157 -23.03 7.47 -4.22
N SER A 158 -22.10 8.38 -3.88
CA SER A 158 -20.79 8.50 -4.53
C SER A 158 -19.78 7.42 -4.14
N GLN A 159 -20.07 6.57 -3.14
CA GLN A 159 -19.17 5.49 -2.73
C GLN A 159 -19.27 4.31 -3.69
N HIS A 160 -18.22 4.03 -4.46
CA HIS A 160 -18.26 2.92 -5.43
C HIS A 160 -17.58 1.64 -4.92
N GLY A 161 -16.54 1.76 -4.09
CA GLY A 161 -15.81 0.62 -3.56
C GLY A 161 -16.66 -0.24 -2.61
N PHE A 162 -16.54 -1.58 -2.75
CA PHE A 162 -17.19 -2.60 -1.92
C PHE A 162 -18.74 -2.56 -1.87
N MET A 163 -19.37 -1.82 -2.79
CA MET A 163 -20.83 -1.72 -2.87
C MET A 163 -21.40 -2.66 -3.95
N LYS A 164 -22.48 -3.39 -3.62
CA LYS A 164 -23.17 -4.25 -4.58
C LYS A 164 -23.70 -3.42 -5.75
N GLY A 165 -23.42 -3.88 -6.98
CA GLY A 165 -23.87 -3.21 -8.20
C GLY A 165 -23.08 -1.95 -8.59
N ARG A 166 -21.99 -1.64 -7.87
CA ARG A 166 -21.04 -0.58 -8.23
C ARG A 166 -19.69 -1.21 -8.58
N SER A 167 -19.00 -0.60 -9.53
CA SER A 167 -17.70 -1.05 -10.03
C SER A 167 -16.77 0.13 -10.27
N TYR A 168 -15.51 -0.17 -10.58
CA TYR A 168 -14.56 0.83 -11.07
C TYR A 168 -15.11 1.61 -12.28
N LEU A 169 -15.81 0.93 -13.20
CA LEU A 169 -16.41 1.58 -14.37
C LEU A 169 -17.49 2.60 -13.98
N THR A 170 -18.35 2.26 -13.02
CA THR A 170 -19.36 3.22 -12.53
C THR A 170 -18.72 4.43 -11.84
N ASN A 171 -17.57 4.24 -11.19
CA ASN A 171 -16.79 5.34 -10.62
C ASN A 171 -16.17 6.21 -11.73
N LEU A 172 -15.68 5.59 -12.82
CA LEU A 172 -15.11 6.33 -13.95
C LEU A 172 -16.17 7.19 -14.66
N ILE A 173 -17.39 6.67 -14.82
CA ILE A 173 -18.52 7.45 -15.37
C ILE A 173 -18.84 8.66 -14.48
N PHE A 174 -18.59 8.59 -13.17
CA PHE A 174 -18.75 9.77 -12.31
C PHE A 174 -17.73 10.88 -12.67
N TYR A 175 -16.51 10.52 -13.09
CA TYR A 175 -15.51 11.48 -13.57
C TYR A 175 -15.86 12.10 -14.92
N ASP A 176 -16.72 11.48 -15.73
CA ASP A 176 -17.22 12.06 -16.98
C ASP A 176 -17.92 13.42 -16.74
N LYS A 177 -18.61 13.55 -15.59
CA LYS A 177 -19.20 14.83 -15.17
C LYS A 177 -18.15 15.90 -14.89
N VAL A 178 -17.00 15.49 -14.36
CA VAL A 178 -15.87 16.39 -14.06
C VAL A 178 -15.25 16.87 -15.38
N THR A 179 -15.10 15.98 -16.36
CA THR A 179 -14.59 16.35 -17.69
C THR A 179 -15.54 17.28 -18.43
N CYS A 180 -16.86 17.07 -18.37
CA CYS A 180 -17.82 18.02 -18.97
C CYS A 180 -17.70 19.44 -18.37
N LEU A 181 -17.50 19.57 -17.06
CA LEU A 181 -17.33 20.88 -16.42
C LEU A 181 -16.07 21.59 -16.91
N VAL A 182 -14.99 20.84 -17.15
CA VAL A 182 -13.74 21.37 -17.73
C VAL A 182 -13.96 21.80 -19.19
N ASP A 183 -14.68 21.01 -19.98
CA ASP A 183 -14.98 21.31 -21.40
C ASP A 183 -15.84 22.56 -21.56
N GLU A 184 -16.72 22.85 -20.59
CA GLU A 184 -17.51 24.08 -20.50
C GLU A 184 -16.68 25.32 -20.12
N GLY A 185 -15.38 25.16 -19.85
CA GLY A 185 -14.48 26.24 -19.48
C GLY A 185 -14.50 26.59 -17.99
N ASN A 186 -15.09 25.75 -17.13
CA ASN A 186 -15.04 25.96 -15.69
C ASN A 186 -13.68 25.55 -15.12
N ALA A 187 -13.20 26.29 -14.12
CA ALA A 187 -12.04 25.87 -13.34
C ALA A 187 -12.45 24.73 -12.40
N VAL A 188 -11.76 23.60 -12.48
CA VAL A 188 -12.03 22.42 -11.64
C VAL A 188 -10.74 21.94 -10.98
N ASP A 189 -10.76 21.86 -9.65
CA ASP A 189 -9.68 21.29 -8.85
C ASP A 189 -10.06 19.89 -8.35
N VAL A 190 -9.14 18.93 -8.45
CA VAL A 190 -9.33 17.55 -7.99
C VAL A 190 -8.28 17.21 -6.95
N VAL A 191 -8.72 16.75 -5.76
CA VAL A 191 -7.85 16.33 -4.67
C VAL A 191 -7.94 14.81 -4.52
N TYR A 192 -6.82 14.12 -4.71
CA TYR A 192 -6.70 12.69 -4.45
C TYR A 192 -6.16 12.46 -3.04
N LEU A 193 -6.85 11.61 -2.28
CA LEU A 193 -6.46 11.20 -0.92
C LEU A 193 -6.36 9.69 -0.88
N ASP A 194 -5.26 9.18 -0.32
CA ASP A 194 -5.08 7.76 -0.05
C ASP A 194 -4.63 7.55 1.40
N PHE A 195 -5.14 6.50 2.03
CA PHE A 195 -4.82 6.15 3.41
C PHE A 195 -3.71 5.11 3.45
N ASN A 196 -2.59 5.46 4.06
CA ASN A 196 -1.52 4.50 4.30
C ASN A 196 -2.03 3.35 5.19
N LYS A 197 -2.00 2.13 4.67
CA LYS A 197 -2.44 0.90 5.38
C LYS A 197 -3.80 1.05 6.04
N ALA A 198 -4.80 1.45 5.26
CA ALA A 198 -6.16 1.70 5.74
C ALA A 198 -6.74 0.56 6.61
N PHE A 199 -6.51 -0.69 6.23
CA PHE A 199 -7.01 -1.84 6.98
C PHE A 199 -6.23 -2.11 8.27
N ASP A 200 -4.93 -1.80 8.33
CA ASP A 200 -4.10 -2.02 9.53
C ASP A 200 -4.27 -0.90 10.57
N THR A 201 -4.80 0.26 10.16
CA THR A 201 -4.90 1.48 10.96
C THR A 201 -6.27 1.71 11.60
N VAL A 202 -7.23 0.82 11.36
CA VAL A 202 -8.58 0.93 11.92
C VAL A 202 -8.54 0.82 13.45
N SER A 203 -8.91 1.88 14.16
CA SER A 203 -8.95 1.85 15.63
C SER A 203 -10.09 0.99 16.17
N HIS A 204 -9.77 0.09 17.10
CA HIS A 204 -10.74 -0.80 17.76
C HIS A 204 -11.66 -0.07 18.75
N SER A 205 -11.32 1.15 19.18
CA SER A 205 -12.20 1.98 20.02
C SER A 205 -13.16 2.81 19.17
N ILE A 206 -12.66 3.43 18.10
CA ILE A 206 -13.43 4.36 17.27
C ILE A 206 -14.43 3.62 16.37
N LEU A 207 -14.07 2.44 15.84
CA LEU A 207 -14.95 1.72 14.92
C LEU A 207 -16.29 1.35 15.57
N PRO A 208 -16.35 0.74 16.76
CA PRO A 208 -17.62 0.47 17.42
C PRO A 208 -18.42 1.73 17.78
N GLU A 209 -17.76 2.83 18.16
CA GLU A 209 -18.44 4.10 18.44
C GLU A 209 -19.14 4.65 17.19
N LYS A 210 -18.46 4.59 16.02
CA LYS A 210 -19.06 4.98 14.74
C LYS A 210 -20.23 4.08 14.34
N LEU A 211 -20.11 2.76 14.55
CA LEU A 211 -21.19 1.83 14.26
C LEU A 211 -22.41 2.08 15.17
N ALA A 212 -22.18 2.38 16.44
CA ALA A 212 -23.24 2.74 17.39
C ALA A 212 -23.93 4.06 16.99
N ALA A 213 -23.19 5.05 16.51
CA ALA A 213 -23.73 6.32 16.03
C ALA A 213 -24.60 6.20 14.77
N HIS A 214 -24.54 5.06 14.08
CA HIS A 214 -25.38 4.73 12.92
C HIS A 214 -26.47 3.71 13.27
N ASP A 215 -26.90 3.65 14.54
CA ASP A 215 -28.01 2.84 15.04
C ASP A 215 -27.87 1.32 14.80
N LEU A 216 -26.64 0.81 14.74
CA LEU A 216 -26.41 -0.63 14.63
C LEU A 216 -26.85 -1.33 15.93
N ASP A 217 -27.60 -2.43 15.80
CA ASP A 217 -28.09 -3.21 16.94
C ASP A 217 -26.98 -3.58 17.95
N GLY A 218 -27.33 -3.53 19.24
CA GLY A 218 -26.40 -3.78 20.33
C GLY A 218 -25.78 -5.17 20.34
N HIS A 219 -26.50 -6.20 19.85
CA HIS A 219 -25.94 -7.55 19.74
C HIS A 219 -24.91 -7.64 18.61
N MET A 220 -25.18 -7.00 17.46
CA MET A 220 -24.22 -6.91 16.35
C MET A 220 -22.97 -6.14 16.77
N LEU A 221 -23.15 -5.01 17.46
CA LEU A 221 -22.04 -4.21 17.96
C LEU A 221 -21.17 -4.99 18.96
N ARG A 222 -21.79 -5.74 19.87
CA ARG A 222 -21.06 -6.59 20.82
C ARG A 222 -20.30 -7.71 20.11
N TRP A 223 -20.89 -8.31 19.08
CA TRP A 223 -20.19 -9.32 18.28
C TRP A 223 -18.95 -8.73 17.60
N VAL A 224 -19.06 -7.55 16.97
CA VAL A 224 -17.92 -6.87 16.33
C VAL A 224 -16.83 -6.51 17.35
N LYS A 225 -17.21 -6.02 18.53
CA LYS A 225 -16.25 -5.75 19.62
C LYS A 225 -15.51 -7.03 20.03
N ASN A 226 -16.23 -8.11 20.28
CA ASN A 226 -15.63 -9.40 20.66
C ASN A 226 -14.79 -10.01 19.53
N TRP A 227 -15.13 -9.73 18.28
CA TRP A 227 -14.37 -10.20 17.12
C TRP A 227 -13.00 -9.51 17.01
N LEU A 228 -12.93 -8.22 17.35
CA LEU A 228 -11.70 -7.43 17.31
C LEU A 228 -10.85 -7.58 18.58
N ASP A 229 -11.49 -7.87 19.71
CA ASP A 229 -10.83 -8.00 21.01
C ASP A 229 -9.98 -9.28 21.13
N GLY A 230 -8.93 -9.21 21.96
CA GLY A 230 -8.09 -10.36 22.30
C GLY A 230 -7.24 -10.94 21.16
N GLN A 231 -7.15 -10.26 20.01
CA GLN A 231 -6.33 -10.71 18.89
C GLN A 231 -4.84 -10.57 19.20
N ALA A 232 -4.06 -11.60 18.85
CA ALA A 232 -2.61 -11.58 18.95
C ALA A 232 -1.98 -12.14 17.68
N GLN A 233 -0.87 -11.55 17.28
CA GLN A 233 -0.10 -11.93 16.10
C GLN A 233 1.34 -12.31 16.47
N ARG A 234 1.97 -13.12 15.63
CA ARG A 234 3.40 -13.42 15.70
C ARG A 234 3.94 -13.67 14.30
N ILE A 235 5.24 -13.47 14.13
CA ILE A 235 5.94 -13.69 12.88
C ILE A 235 6.61 -15.07 12.94
N VAL A 236 6.50 -15.85 11.85
CA VAL A 236 7.20 -17.13 11.70
C VAL A 236 8.03 -17.08 10.43
N VAL A 237 9.35 -17.15 10.55
CA VAL A 237 10.30 -17.14 9.42
C VAL A 237 11.20 -18.36 9.57
N ASN A 238 11.27 -19.20 8.53
CA ASN A 238 12.12 -20.41 8.52
C ASN A 238 11.94 -21.30 9.75
N GLY A 239 10.70 -21.42 10.25
CA GLY A 239 10.36 -22.20 11.45
C GLY A 239 10.63 -21.51 12.79
N VAL A 240 11.34 -20.38 12.81
CA VAL A 240 11.58 -19.57 14.01
C VAL A 240 10.35 -18.69 14.27
N LYS A 241 9.87 -18.67 15.51
CA LYS A 241 8.65 -17.96 15.93
C LYS A 241 9.02 -16.78 16.82
N SER A 242 8.46 -15.60 16.55
CA SER A 242 8.52 -14.48 17.49
C SER A 242 7.62 -14.72 18.71
N SER A 243 7.79 -13.90 19.74
CA SER A 243 6.79 -13.76 20.80
C SER A 243 5.45 -13.32 20.21
N TRP A 244 4.36 -13.68 20.88
CA TRP A 244 3.04 -13.11 20.60
C TRP A 244 3.03 -11.62 20.92
N GLN A 245 2.40 -10.84 20.05
CA GLN A 245 2.18 -9.41 20.20
C GLN A 245 0.68 -9.14 20.05
N PRO A 246 0.07 -8.36 20.96
CA PRO A 246 -1.35 -8.02 20.84
C PRO A 246 -1.59 -7.14 19.60
N VAL A 247 -2.72 -7.35 18.93
CA VAL A 247 -3.19 -6.50 17.84
C VAL A 247 -4.01 -5.37 18.46
N THR A 248 -3.50 -4.15 18.35
CA THR A 248 -4.11 -2.96 18.98
C THR A 248 -4.89 -2.08 17.99
N SER A 249 -4.72 -2.32 16.70
CA SER A 249 -5.45 -1.69 15.62
C SER A 249 -5.49 -2.59 14.39
N GLY A 250 -6.42 -2.29 13.51
CA GLY A 250 -6.60 -2.90 12.21
C GLY A 250 -7.69 -3.96 12.18
N VAL A 251 -8.14 -4.28 10.98
CA VAL A 251 -9.03 -5.40 10.69
C VAL A 251 -8.24 -6.51 10.01
N LEU A 252 -8.72 -7.74 10.16
CA LEU A 252 -8.06 -8.91 9.57
C LEU A 252 -8.21 -8.89 8.04
N GLN A 253 -7.16 -8.45 7.35
CA GLN A 253 -7.17 -8.43 5.89
C GLN A 253 -7.23 -9.86 5.34
N GLY A 254 -8.28 -10.18 4.55
CA GLY A 254 -8.57 -11.54 4.08
C GLY A 254 -9.69 -12.26 4.85
N SER A 255 -10.22 -11.63 5.90
CA SER A 255 -11.50 -12.01 6.48
C SER A 255 -12.66 -11.58 5.57
N VAL A 256 -13.86 -12.10 5.84
CA VAL A 256 -15.07 -11.76 5.08
C VAL A 256 -15.59 -10.38 5.45
N LEU A 257 -15.46 -10.02 6.73
CA LEU A 257 -15.97 -8.76 7.28
C LEU A 257 -14.97 -7.60 7.18
N GLY A 258 -13.67 -7.89 7.14
CA GLY A 258 -12.57 -6.92 7.07
C GLY A 258 -12.50 -6.13 5.76
#